data_AF-A0A956MY46-F1
#
_entry.id   AF-A0A956MY46-F1
#
_cell.length_a   1.000
_cell.length_b   1.000
_cell.length_c   1.000
_cell.angle_alpha   90.00
_cell.angle_beta   90.00
_cell.angle_gamma   90.00
#
_symmetry.space_group_name_H-M   'P 1'
#
loop_
_entity.id
_entity.type
_entity.pdbx_description
1 polymer ?
#
loop_
_entity_poly.entity_id
_entity_poly.type
_entity_poly.pdbx_seq_one_letter_code
_entity_poly.pdbx_strand_id
1 'polypeptide(L)'
;MKTRLIIIAFLFTQIFYSQIKIQEDNLTVEYAKTKKASQVIGVVTNVRTDSKEIVQYNVKVRIEMIDNKKRSFDPNKFSLIDYQNKKRLRPLSVAYTNLTDKWHFIKLIKNKPKYKSLEKRYKPDVKDTFLDYEFEGITNLIIPIQYEAYDEYKISFKNPETEECHESYFEPKDLRKRNINLYFPMPISAESATLYYGYIKIADIRFK
;
A
#
# COMPACT_ATOMS: atom_id res chain seq x y z
N MET A 1 41.08 -21.30 -20.52
CA MET A 1 39.90 -21.69 -19.70
C MET A 1 39.66 -20.79 -18.48
N LYS A 2 40.70 -20.34 -17.76
CA LYS A 2 40.52 -19.53 -16.52
C LYS A 2 39.88 -18.16 -16.74
N THR A 3 40.15 -17.48 -17.85
CA THR A 3 39.57 -16.16 -18.18
C THR A 3 38.08 -16.19 -18.53
N ARG A 4 37.57 -17.28 -19.14
CA ARG A 4 36.14 -17.42 -19.46
C ARG A 4 35.27 -17.60 -18.21
N LEU A 5 35.80 -18.28 -17.18
CA LEU A 5 35.13 -18.45 -15.88
C LEU A 5 35.02 -17.14 -15.09
N ILE A 6 36.02 -16.25 -15.19
CA ILE A 6 36.00 -14.94 -14.54
C ILE A 6 34.94 -14.02 -15.17
N ILE A 7 34.79 -14.04 -16.50
CA ILE A 7 33.78 -13.25 -17.21
C ILE A 7 32.36 -13.71 -16.85
N ILE A 8 32.14 -15.02 -16.74
CA ILE A 8 30.84 -15.58 -16.31
C ILE A 8 30.54 -15.16 -14.86
N ALA A 9 31.50 -15.25 -13.95
CA ALA A 9 31.32 -14.81 -12.56
C ALA A 9 31.03 -13.30 -12.45
N PHE A 10 31.60 -12.47 -13.32
CA PHE A 10 31.35 -11.02 -13.36
C PHE A 10 29.97 -10.66 -13.96
N LEU A 11 29.43 -11.49 -14.86
CA LEU A 11 28.08 -11.32 -15.40
C LEU A 11 27.00 -11.72 -14.39
N PHE A 12 27.28 -12.67 -13.49
CA PHE A 12 26.34 -13.08 -12.43
C PHE A 12 26.21 -12.05 -11.29
N THR A 13 27.17 -11.15 -11.08
CA THR A 13 27.05 -10.08 -10.06
C THR A 13 26.19 -8.90 -10.50
N GLN A 14 25.77 -8.87 -11.78
CA GLN A 14 24.86 -7.85 -12.32
C GLN A 14 23.39 -8.23 -12.19
N ILE A 15 23.04 -9.24 -11.38
CA ILE A 15 21.65 -9.45 -10.93
C ILE A 15 21.34 -8.36 -9.89
N PHE A 16 21.22 -7.13 -10.37
CA PHE A 16 20.94 -5.96 -9.57
C PHE A 16 19.55 -6.10 -8.95
N TYR A 17 19.51 -6.01 -7.63
CA TYR A 17 18.30 -5.70 -6.90
C TYR A 17 17.73 -4.39 -7.46
N SER A 18 16.56 -4.45 -8.09
CA SER A 18 15.93 -3.32 -8.78
C SER A 18 15.39 -2.30 -7.78
N GLN A 19 16.28 -1.43 -7.27
CA GLN A 19 15.88 -0.21 -6.57
C GLN A 19 15.54 0.87 -7.60
N ILE A 20 14.34 1.42 -7.50
CA ILE A 20 13.86 2.46 -8.41
C ILE A 20 13.99 3.80 -7.71
N LYS A 21 14.72 4.71 -8.33
CA LYS A 21 14.91 6.08 -7.82
C LYS A 21 13.77 6.97 -8.31
N ILE A 22 13.15 7.67 -7.38
CA ILE A 22 12.05 8.62 -7.61
C ILE A 22 12.56 9.99 -7.17
N GLN A 23 13.08 10.74 -8.14
CA GLN A 23 13.80 11.98 -7.85
C GLN A 23 12.89 13.08 -7.31
N GLU A 24 11.66 13.20 -7.83
CA GLU A 24 10.69 14.21 -7.39
C GLU A 24 10.40 14.15 -5.88
N ASP A 25 10.43 12.94 -5.31
CA ASP A 25 10.15 12.69 -3.89
C ASP A 25 11.40 12.35 -3.09
N ASN A 26 12.59 12.48 -3.69
CA ASN A 26 13.88 12.21 -3.07
C ASN A 26 13.94 10.83 -2.39
N LEU A 27 13.41 9.78 -3.03
CA LEU A 27 13.35 8.46 -2.44
C LEU A 27 13.73 7.35 -3.43
N THR A 28 14.10 6.20 -2.88
CA THR A 28 14.18 4.94 -3.61
C THR A 28 13.12 3.98 -3.09
N VAL A 29 12.56 3.20 -4.01
CA VAL A 29 11.61 2.13 -3.72
C VAL A 29 12.21 0.82 -4.20
N GLU A 30 12.29 -0.16 -3.31
CA GLU A 30 12.69 -1.53 -3.62
C GLU A 30 11.51 -2.45 -3.33
N TYR A 31 11.02 -3.16 -4.33
CA TYR A 31 10.06 -4.24 -4.11
C TYR A 31 10.76 -5.44 -3.49
N ALA A 32 10.27 -5.91 -2.33
CA ALA A 32 10.88 -7.04 -1.62
C ALA A 32 10.13 -8.35 -1.88
N LYS A 33 8.82 -8.38 -1.60
CA LYS A 33 7.97 -9.56 -1.80
C LYS A 33 6.48 -9.26 -1.67
N THR A 34 5.66 -10.15 -2.20
CA THR A 34 4.21 -10.18 -1.99
C THR A 34 3.81 -11.49 -1.33
N LYS A 35 2.86 -11.44 -0.40
CA LYS A 35 2.23 -12.64 0.19
C LYS A 35 0.73 -12.40 0.43
N LYS A 36 -0.08 -13.44 0.29
CA LYS A 36 -1.47 -13.43 0.76
C LYS A 36 -1.47 -13.12 2.26
N ALA A 37 -2.20 -12.09 2.69
CA ALA A 37 -2.38 -11.80 4.10
C ALA A 37 -3.36 -12.84 4.67
N SER A 38 -2.99 -13.53 5.75
CA SER A 38 -3.91 -14.52 6.33
C SER A 38 -5.05 -13.81 7.07
N GLN A 39 -6.27 -14.31 6.87
CA GLN A 39 -7.50 -13.79 7.50
C GLN A 39 -7.48 -13.89 9.04
N VAL A 40 -6.64 -14.78 9.58
CA VAL A 40 -6.50 -15.04 11.03
C VAL A 40 -5.79 -13.89 11.77
N ILE A 41 -5.14 -12.97 11.05
CA ILE A 41 -4.31 -11.97 11.73
C ILE A 41 -5.08 -10.67 11.95
N GLY A 42 -5.98 -10.70 12.92
CA GLY A 42 -6.47 -9.51 13.63
C GLY A 42 -5.37 -8.74 14.40
N VAL A 43 -4.09 -9.03 14.15
CA VAL A 43 -2.91 -8.55 14.91
C VAL A 43 -1.89 -7.84 14.00
N VAL A 44 -2.12 -7.75 12.68
CA VAL A 44 -1.15 -7.22 11.69
C VAL A 44 -1.79 -6.24 10.71
N THR A 45 -3.09 -6.34 10.49
CA THR A 45 -3.85 -5.34 9.74
C THR A 45 -5.13 -4.98 10.46
N ASN A 46 -5.35 -3.68 10.59
CA ASN A 46 -6.55 -3.08 11.16
C ASN A 46 -7.72 -3.08 10.14
N VAL A 47 -7.73 -4.07 9.25
CA VAL A 47 -8.62 -4.23 8.09
C VAL A 47 -8.83 -5.72 7.95
N ARG A 48 -10.03 -6.19 8.30
CA ARG A 48 -10.46 -7.57 8.04
C ARG A 48 -11.34 -7.54 6.80
N THR A 49 -11.08 -8.44 5.86
CA THR A 49 -11.93 -8.61 4.68
C THR A 49 -12.76 -9.88 4.87
N ASP A 50 -14.05 -9.73 5.20
CA ASP A 50 -15.04 -10.80 5.25
C ASP A 50 -15.80 -10.85 3.92
N SER A 51 -15.08 -11.18 2.84
CA SER A 51 -15.65 -11.34 1.50
C SER A 51 -15.15 -12.64 0.87
N LYS A 52 -16.06 -13.30 0.14
CA LYS A 52 -15.74 -14.47 -0.69
C LYS A 52 -15.14 -14.10 -2.04
N GLU A 53 -15.09 -12.81 -2.38
CA GLU A 53 -14.65 -12.31 -3.68
C GLU A 53 -13.35 -11.51 -3.60
N ILE A 54 -12.97 -11.04 -2.40
CA ILE A 54 -11.79 -10.20 -2.17
C ILE A 54 -10.81 -10.93 -1.24
N VAL A 55 -9.55 -10.94 -1.65
CA VAL A 55 -8.41 -11.38 -0.86
C VAL A 55 -7.48 -10.20 -0.60
N GLN A 56 -6.87 -10.15 0.58
CA GLN A 56 -5.89 -9.11 0.90
C GLN A 56 -4.46 -9.62 0.66
N TYR A 57 -3.65 -8.86 -0.06
CA TYR A 57 -2.23 -9.11 -0.27
C TYR A 57 -1.37 -8.12 0.49
N ASN A 58 -0.33 -8.60 1.17
CA ASN A 58 0.75 -7.77 1.72
C ASN A 58 1.86 -7.67 0.68
N VAL A 59 2.04 -6.46 0.15
CA VAL A 59 3.15 -6.05 -0.71
C VAL A 59 4.18 -5.34 0.16
N LYS A 60 5.34 -5.98 0.35
CA LYS A 60 6.44 -5.43 1.13
C LYS A 60 7.39 -4.67 0.22
N VAL A 61 7.63 -3.40 0.55
CA VAL A 61 8.60 -2.53 -0.11
C VAL A 61 9.61 -1.99 0.91
N ARG A 62 10.80 -1.62 0.45
CA ARG A 62 11.76 -0.84 1.23
C ARG A 62 11.84 0.55 0.63
N ILE A 63 11.67 1.55 1.49
CA ILE A 63 11.79 2.96 1.16
C ILE A 63 13.05 3.50 1.81
N GLU A 64 13.82 4.28 1.05
CA GLU A 64 15.05 4.93 1.52
C GLU A 64 15.17 6.33 0.90
N MET A 65 15.30 7.37 1.73
CA MET A 65 15.50 8.74 1.26
C MET A 65 16.89 8.88 0.65
N ILE A 66 16.99 9.47 -0.54
CA ILE A 66 18.23 9.54 -1.32
C ILE A 66 19.31 10.32 -0.56
N ASP A 67 18.92 11.40 0.12
CA ASP A 67 19.81 12.25 0.92
C ASP A 67 20.04 11.74 2.36
N ASN A 68 19.49 10.57 2.72
CA ASN A 68 19.57 9.96 4.04
C ASN A 68 19.06 10.87 5.19
N LYS A 69 18.19 11.84 4.89
CA LYS A 69 17.51 12.67 5.90
C LYS A 69 16.09 12.15 6.13
N LYS A 70 15.48 12.51 7.26
CA LYS A 70 14.04 12.29 7.46
C LYS A 70 13.30 13.27 6.55
N ARG A 71 12.38 12.76 5.75
CA ARG A 71 11.49 13.57 4.90
C ARG A 71 10.09 12.98 4.91
N SER A 72 9.12 13.83 4.61
CA SER A 72 7.73 13.41 4.46
C SER A 72 7.64 12.37 3.34
N PHE A 73 7.09 11.22 3.69
CA PHE A 73 6.78 10.15 2.76
C PHE A 73 5.26 10.03 2.66
N ASP A 74 4.77 10.09 1.42
CA ASP A 74 3.36 9.96 1.12
C ASP A 74 3.06 8.55 0.59
N PRO A 75 2.36 7.71 1.37
CA PRO A 75 1.98 6.37 0.92
C PRO A 75 0.78 6.37 -0.04
N ASN A 76 0.03 7.47 -0.18
CA ASN A 76 -1.16 7.50 -1.05
C ASN A 76 -0.80 7.45 -2.54
N LYS A 77 0.45 7.78 -2.89
CA LYS A 77 0.99 7.61 -4.24
C LYS A 77 1.10 6.14 -4.66
N PHE A 78 1.10 5.19 -3.71
CA PHE A 78 1.12 3.77 -4.06
C PHE A 78 -0.23 3.30 -4.63
N SER A 79 -0.16 2.51 -5.71
CA SER A 79 -1.32 1.81 -6.24
C SER A 79 -0.95 0.45 -6.84
N LEU A 80 -1.88 -0.50 -6.78
CA LEU A 80 -1.85 -1.70 -7.61
C LEU A 80 -2.81 -1.53 -8.76
N ILE A 81 -2.36 -1.88 -9.97
CA ILE A 81 -3.21 -1.93 -11.15
C ILE A 81 -3.37 -3.38 -11.58
N ASP A 82 -4.60 -3.84 -11.54
CA ASP A 82 -5.05 -5.08 -12.18
C ASP A 82 -5.50 -4.72 -13.61
N TYR A 83 -4.61 -4.96 -14.56
CA TYR A 83 -4.89 -4.69 -15.97
C TYR A 83 -5.94 -5.64 -16.57
N GLN A 84 -6.08 -6.85 -16.03
CA GLN A 84 -7.08 -7.83 -16.51
C GLN A 84 -8.49 -7.32 -16.23
N ASN A 85 -8.73 -6.81 -15.02
CA ASN A 85 -10.03 -6.28 -14.61
C ASN A 85 -10.16 -4.75 -14.83
N LYS A 86 -9.12 -4.10 -15.36
CA LYS A 86 -9.02 -2.64 -15.53
C LYS A 86 -9.30 -1.87 -14.24
N LYS A 87 -8.77 -2.36 -13.11
CA LYS A 87 -8.99 -1.76 -11.78
C LYS A 87 -7.68 -1.24 -11.19
N ARG A 88 -7.74 -0.05 -10.59
CA ARG A 88 -6.67 0.52 -9.78
C ARG A 88 -7.08 0.58 -8.32
N LEU A 89 -6.22 0.08 -7.44
CA LEU A 89 -6.51 -0.11 -6.03
C LEU A 89 -5.46 0.60 -5.19
N ARG A 90 -5.90 1.28 -4.14
CA ARG A 90 -5.01 1.86 -3.11
C ARG A 90 -4.80 0.86 -1.97
N PRO A 91 -3.74 1.03 -1.15
CA PRO A 91 -3.61 0.25 0.07
C PRO A 91 -4.79 0.54 1.03
N LEU A 92 -5.35 -0.48 1.66
CA LEU A 92 -6.30 -0.34 2.77
C LEU A 92 -5.60 -0.17 4.12
N SER A 93 -4.34 -0.59 4.21
CA SER A 93 -3.52 -0.43 5.41
C SER A 93 -2.07 -0.26 4.98
N VAL A 94 -1.35 0.57 5.71
CA VAL A 94 0.09 0.79 5.55
C VAL A 94 0.71 0.67 6.93
N ALA A 95 1.66 -0.24 7.07
CA ALA A 95 2.31 -0.51 8.35
C ALA A 95 3.79 -0.83 8.17
N TYR A 96 4.60 -0.46 9.15
CA TYR A 96 5.94 -1.02 9.27
C TYR A 96 6.05 -1.78 10.60
N THR A 97 6.74 -2.91 10.54
CA THR A 97 6.89 -3.84 11.66
C THR A 97 8.36 -3.89 12.02
N ASN A 98 8.70 -3.54 13.27
CA ASN A 98 9.95 -3.95 13.89
C ASN A 98 9.65 -5.10 14.88
N LEU A 99 10.69 -5.74 15.44
CA LEU A 99 10.51 -6.89 16.35
C LEU A 99 9.58 -6.58 17.54
N THR A 100 9.59 -5.34 18.03
CA THR A 100 8.87 -4.92 19.25
C THR A 100 7.69 -3.99 18.98
N ASP A 101 7.68 -3.28 17.85
CA ASP A 101 6.67 -2.26 17.56
C ASP A 101 6.03 -2.43 16.19
N LYS A 102 4.70 -2.43 16.18
CA LYS A 102 3.88 -2.30 14.97
C LYS A 102 3.35 -0.88 14.91
N TRP A 103 3.81 -0.13 13.91
CA TRP A 103 3.33 1.21 13.67
C TRP A 103 2.52 1.25 12.38
N HIS A 104 1.27 1.68 12.51
CA HIS A 104 0.37 1.93 11.40
C HIS A 104 0.46 3.40 10.99
N PHE A 105 0.35 3.66 9.69
CA PHE A 105 0.08 5.01 9.22
C PHE A 105 -1.32 5.42 9.67
N ILE A 106 -1.48 6.69 10.03
CA ILE A 106 -2.77 7.24 10.45
C ILE A 106 -3.67 7.26 9.22
N LYS A 107 -4.82 6.60 9.32
CA LYS A 107 -5.88 6.68 8.31
C LYS A 107 -6.74 7.91 8.54
N LEU A 108 -6.89 8.69 7.49
CA LEU A 108 -7.77 9.84 7.39
C LEU A 108 -9.04 9.45 6.62
N ILE A 109 -10.12 10.18 6.85
CA ILE A 109 -11.42 10.01 6.19
C ILE A 109 -11.74 11.23 5.33
N LYS A 110 -12.37 11.01 4.17
CA LYS A 110 -12.71 12.10 3.24
C LYS A 110 -13.94 12.91 3.62
N ASN A 111 -14.91 12.27 4.26
CA ASN A 111 -16.17 12.91 4.62
C ASN A 111 -16.16 13.29 6.10
N LYS A 112 -16.76 14.44 6.43
CA LYS A 112 -16.93 14.87 7.81
C LYS A 112 -17.79 13.84 8.55
N PRO A 113 -17.26 13.19 9.61
CA PRO A 113 -17.98 12.13 10.29
C PRO A 113 -19.11 12.70 11.14
N LYS A 114 -20.16 11.90 11.35
CA LYS A 114 -21.19 12.20 12.34
C LYS A 114 -20.71 11.99 13.78
N TYR A 115 -19.75 11.09 13.99
CA TYR A 115 -19.28 10.70 15.31
C TYR A 115 -18.02 11.48 15.73
N LYS A 116 -18.07 12.06 16.94
CA LYS A 116 -16.97 12.84 17.53
C LYS A 116 -15.65 12.07 17.63
N SER A 117 -15.71 10.76 17.83
CA SER A 117 -14.54 9.87 17.89
C SER A 117 -13.72 9.86 16.59
N LEU A 118 -14.33 10.18 15.45
CA LEU A 118 -13.68 10.17 14.14
C LEU A 118 -13.24 11.58 13.67
N GLU A 119 -13.62 12.65 14.38
CA GLU A 119 -13.31 14.04 13.97
C GLU A 119 -11.81 14.25 13.71
N LYS A 120 -10.94 13.67 14.55
CA LYS A 120 -9.47 13.77 14.39
C LYS A 120 -8.94 13.11 13.12
N ARG A 121 -9.72 12.23 12.49
CA ARG A 121 -9.39 11.57 11.21
C ARG A 121 -9.85 12.37 10.00
N TYR A 122 -10.75 13.33 10.18
CA TYR A 122 -11.17 14.22 9.11
C TYR A 122 -10.24 15.44 9.06
N LYS A 123 -9.23 15.37 8.18
CA LYS A 123 -8.26 16.45 7.95
C LYS A 123 -8.36 16.94 6.50
N PRO A 124 -9.31 17.83 6.16
CA PRO A 124 -9.54 18.26 4.78
C PRO A 124 -8.33 18.96 4.14
N ASP A 125 -7.42 19.52 4.95
CA ASP A 125 -6.20 20.16 4.48
C ASP A 125 -5.13 19.16 3.99
N VAL A 126 -5.26 17.88 4.33
CA VAL A 126 -4.36 16.84 3.83
C VAL A 126 -4.89 16.31 2.51
N LYS A 127 -4.15 16.57 1.43
CA LYS A 127 -4.51 16.15 0.08
C LYS A 127 -4.43 14.62 -0.10
N ASP A 128 -5.44 14.03 -0.74
CA ASP A 128 -5.41 12.63 -1.21
C ASP A 128 -4.68 12.54 -2.56
N THR A 129 -3.36 12.36 -2.54
CA THR A 129 -2.53 12.33 -3.76
C THR A 129 -2.76 11.09 -4.62
N PHE A 130 -3.48 10.07 -4.16
CA PHE A 130 -3.87 8.95 -5.03
C PHE A 130 -4.66 9.43 -6.26
N LEU A 131 -5.46 10.48 -6.08
CA LEU A 131 -6.29 11.07 -7.13
C LEU A 131 -5.50 11.91 -8.14
N ASP A 132 -4.23 12.23 -7.85
CA ASP A 132 -3.37 12.98 -8.78
C ASP A 132 -2.81 12.13 -9.93
N TYR A 133 -3.01 10.80 -9.86
CA TYR A 133 -2.44 9.85 -10.81
C TYR A 133 -3.53 9.00 -11.44
N GLU A 134 -3.93 9.29 -12.67
CA GLU A 134 -4.96 8.54 -13.39
C GLU A 134 -4.36 7.75 -14.56
N PHE A 135 -4.90 6.56 -14.80
CA PHE A 135 -4.41 5.67 -15.85
C PHE A 135 -5.53 5.48 -16.87
N GLU A 136 -5.21 5.74 -18.14
CA GLU A 136 -6.18 5.67 -19.23
C GLU A 136 -6.84 4.29 -19.29
N GLY A 137 -8.17 4.27 -19.33
CA GLY A 137 -8.96 3.04 -19.40
C GLY A 137 -8.99 2.21 -18.11
N ILE A 138 -8.43 2.71 -17.00
CA ILE A 138 -8.42 2.03 -15.70
C ILE A 138 -9.33 2.76 -14.71
N THR A 139 -10.23 2.03 -14.05
CA THR A 139 -11.14 2.59 -13.04
C THR A 139 -10.58 2.43 -11.64
N ASN A 140 -10.60 3.49 -10.83
CA ASN A 140 -10.28 3.39 -9.40
C ASN A 140 -11.34 2.56 -8.67
N LEU A 141 -10.91 1.48 -8.00
CA LEU A 141 -11.77 0.74 -7.08
C LEU A 141 -11.69 1.39 -5.70
N ILE A 142 -12.80 1.99 -5.30
CA ILE A 142 -12.97 2.59 -3.99
C ILE A 142 -13.62 1.57 -3.07
N ILE A 143 -12.96 1.26 -1.96
CA ILE A 143 -13.51 0.35 -0.95
C ILE A 143 -13.96 1.20 0.24
N PRO A 144 -15.28 1.29 0.50
CA PRO A 144 -15.78 1.95 1.68
C PRO A 144 -15.33 1.20 2.94
N ILE A 145 -14.89 1.96 3.95
CA ILE A 145 -14.49 1.44 5.25
C ILE A 145 -15.51 1.90 6.27
N GLN A 146 -16.14 0.94 6.95
CA GLN A 146 -16.90 1.21 8.17
C GLN A 146 -15.95 1.28 9.36
N TYR A 147 -16.14 2.29 10.19
CA TYR A 147 -15.35 2.52 11.40
C TYR A 147 -16.26 2.25 12.61
N GLU A 148 -15.97 1.21 13.39
CA GLU A 148 -16.56 1.06 14.72
C GLU A 148 -15.99 2.19 15.63
N ALA A 149 -16.84 2.81 16.45
CA ALA A 149 -16.42 3.86 17.36
C ALA A 149 -15.34 3.34 18.33
N TYR A 150 -14.51 4.24 18.87
CA TYR A 150 -13.47 3.97 19.89
C TYR A 150 -12.10 3.45 19.38
N ASP A 151 -11.59 4.00 18.28
CA ASP A 151 -10.20 3.79 17.82
C ASP A 151 -9.76 2.34 17.52
N GLU A 152 -10.71 1.39 17.58
CA GLU A 152 -10.55 0.00 17.20
C GLU A 152 -11.21 -0.26 15.84
N TYR A 153 -10.50 -0.97 14.98
CA TYR A 153 -10.82 -1.06 13.55
C TYR A 153 -11.44 -2.40 13.24
N LYS A 154 -12.75 -2.43 13.02
CA LYS A 154 -13.41 -3.57 12.40
C LYS A 154 -14.08 -3.10 11.13
N ILE A 155 -13.52 -3.54 10.02
CA ILE A 155 -14.19 -3.46 8.72
C ILE A 155 -15.15 -4.63 8.69
N SER A 156 -16.43 -4.35 8.90
CA SER A 156 -17.50 -5.30 8.66
C SER A 156 -17.98 -5.13 7.22
N PHE A 157 -18.07 -6.23 6.48
CA PHE A 157 -18.80 -6.28 5.20
C PHE A 157 -20.24 -6.80 5.41
N LYS A 158 -20.61 -7.11 6.66
CA LYS A 158 -21.96 -7.55 7.05
C LYS A 158 -22.73 -6.36 7.64
N ASN A 159 -23.86 -6.04 7.01
CA ASN A 159 -24.83 -4.98 7.35
C ASN A 159 -24.35 -3.54 7.10
N PRO A 160 -24.30 -3.10 5.83
CA PRO A 160 -24.02 -1.70 5.47
C PRO A 160 -25.14 -0.73 5.86
N GLU A 161 -26.32 -1.22 6.25
CA GLU A 161 -27.55 -0.42 6.38
C GLU A 161 -27.61 0.47 7.63
N THR A 162 -26.71 0.29 8.60
CA THR A 162 -26.76 1.01 9.89
C THR A 162 -25.60 1.96 10.18
N GLU A 163 -24.54 2.01 9.35
CA GLU A 163 -23.29 2.70 9.71
C GLU A 163 -22.65 3.50 8.56
N GLU A 164 -22.11 4.67 8.89
CA GLU A 164 -21.47 5.60 7.94
C GLU A 164 -20.18 4.98 7.33
N CYS A 165 -20.21 4.77 6.02
CA CYS A 165 -19.06 4.30 5.25
C CYS A 165 -18.15 5.48 4.85
N HIS A 166 -16.85 5.36 5.08
CA HIS A 166 -15.88 6.38 4.71
C HIS A 166 -14.87 5.86 3.70
N GLU A 167 -14.58 6.67 2.69
CA GLU A 167 -13.34 6.51 1.92
C GLU A 167 -12.16 6.95 2.77
N SER A 168 -11.13 6.11 2.84
CA SER A 168 -9.93 6.39 3.61
C SER A 168 -8.70 6.61 2.74
N TYR A 169 -7.80 7.42 3.28
CA TYR A 169 -6.45 7.64 2.78
C TYR A 169 -5.51 7.80 3.98
N PHE A 170 -4.24 8.10 3.77
CA PHE A 170 -3.25 8.14 4.84
C PHE A 170 -2.66 9.52 5.03
N GLU A 171 -2.37 9.85 6.28
CA GLU A 171 -1.54 11.01 6.60
C GLU A 171 -0.08 10.73 6.19
N PRO A 172 0.58 11.60 5.40
CA PRO A 172 2.01 11.50 5.13
C PRO A 172 2.83 11.50 6.42
N LYS A 173 3.96 10.80 6.42
CA LYS A 173 4.79 10.65 7.62
C LYS A 173 6.26 10.77 7.30
N ASP A 174 6.99 11.45 8.18
CA ASP A 174 8.44 11.54 8.07
C ASP A 174 9.12 10.19 8.29
N LEU A 175 9.94 9.79 7.31
CA LEU A 175 10.83 8.65 7.44
C LEU A 175 12.17 8.91 6.74
N ARG A 176 13.19 8.17 7.16
CA ARG A 176 14.51 8.14 6.51
C ARG A 176 14.68 6.88 5.69
N LYS A 177 14.43 5.73 6.32
CA LYS A 177 14.60 4.40 5.72
C LYS A 177 13.77 3.38 6.46
N ARG A 178 12.84 2.71 5.79
CA ARG A 178 11.96 1.70 6.41
C ARG A 178 11.48 0.65 5.43
N ASN A 179 11.27 -0.56 5.96
CA ASN A 179 10.47 -1.58 5.29
C ASN A 179 9.00 -1.30 5.57
N ILE A 180 8.20 -1.16 4.53
CA ILE A 180 6.77 -0.85 4.60
C ILE A 180 6.00 -2.06 4.04
N ASN A 181 4.93 -2.43 4.73
CA ASN A 181 3.93 -3.38 4.27
C ASN A 181 2.72 -2.59 3.80
N LEU A 182 2.39 -2.74 2.52
CA LEU A 182 1.21 -2.18 1.88
C LEU A 182 0.19 -3.30 1.75
N TYR A 183 -1.02 -3.12 2.26
CA TYR A 183 -2.06 -4.13 2.21
C TYR A 183 -3.11 -3.74 1.20
N PHE A 184 -3.17 -4.48 0.10
CA PHE A 184 -4.11 -4.23 -0.97
C PHE A 184 -5.25 -5.25 -0.96
N PRO A 185 -6.50 -4.81 -1.13
CA PRO A 185 -7.61 -5.69 -1.46
C PRO A 185 -7.50 -6.04 -2.94
N MET A 186 -7.65 -7.30 -3.32
CA MET A 186 -7.64 -7.73 -4.71
C MET A 186 -8.80 -8.70 -4.94
N PRO A 187 -9.45 -8.68 -6.13
CA PRO A 187 -10.35 -9.76 -6.52
C PRO A 187 -9.62 -11.10 -6.46
N ILE A 188 -10.29 -12.17 -6.00
CA ILE A 188 -9.71 -13.52 -5.97
C ILE A 188 -9.34 -14.02 -7.37
N SER A 189 -10.03 -13.52 -8.41
CA SER A 189 -9.75 -13.81 -9.81
C SER A 189 -8.49 -13.11 -10.34
N ALA A 190 -7.90 -12.15 -9.61
CA ALA A 190 -6.71 -11.45 -10.08
C ALA A 190 -5.49 -12.38 -10.04
N GLU A 191 -4.92 -12.68 -11.20
CA GLU A 191 -3.71 -13.51 -11.31
C GLU A 191 -2.42 -12.69 -11.15
N SER A 192 -2.47 -11.42 -11.53
CA SER A 192 -1.33 -10.50 -11.44
C SER A 192 -1.78 -9.06 -11.28
N ALA A 193 -0.86 -8.21 -10.83
CA ALA A 193 -1.01 -6.76 -10.81
C ALA A 193 0.34 -6.09 -10.95
N THR A 194 0.35 -4.82 -11.36
CA THR A 194 1.55 -3.99 -11.38
C THR A 194 1.49 -2.97 -10.25
N LEU A 195 2.56 -2.90 -9.46
CA LEU A 195 2.75 -1.92 -8.40
C LEU A 195 3.32 -0.63 -8.97
N TYR A 196 2.70 0.49 -8.62
CA TYR A 196 3.11 1.84 -8.99
C TYR A 196 3.32 2.72 -7.75
N TYR A 197 4.18 3.72 -7.90
CA TYR A 197 4.28 4.89 -7.04
C TYR A 197 4.11 6.14 -7.92
N GLY A 198 2.98 6.82 -7.80
CA GLY A 198 2.55 7.78 -8.80
C GLY A 198 2.41 7.11 -10.18
N TYR A 199 3.05 7.65 -11.20
CA TYR A 199 3.15 7.03 -12.53
C TYR A 199 4.33 6.07 -12.69
N ILE A 200 5.21 5.98 -11.68
CA ILE A 200 6.43 5.19 -11.78
C ILE A 200 6.10 3.72 -11.46
N LYS A 201 6.31 2.85 -12.46
CA LYS A 201 6.19 1.40 -12.28
C LYS A 201 7.29 0.90 -11.34
N ILE A 202 6.89 0.18 -10.30
CA ILE A 202 7.79 -0.40 -9.28
C ILE A 202 8.07 -1.87 -9.55
N ALA A 203 7.03 -2.68 -9.75
CA ALA A 203 7.18 -4.12 -9.95
C ALA A 203 5.93 -4.73 -10.59
N ASP A 204 6.11 -5.80 -11.37
CA ASP A 204 5.02 -6.72 -11.72
C ASP A 204 4.94 -7.82 -10.68
N ILE A 205 3.73 -8.08 -10.20
CA ILE A 205 3.44 -9.04 -9.13
C ILE A 205 2.54 -10.12 -9.70
N ARG A 206 2.96 -11.38 -9.56
CA ARG A 206 2.09 -12.54 -9.78
C ARG A 206 1.58 -13.03 -8.44
N PHE A 207 0.27 -13.17 -8.34
CA PHE A 207 -0.37 -13.71 -7.15
C PHE A 207 -0.26 -15.24 -7.17
N LYS A 208 0.01 -15.79 -5.99
CA LYS A 208 0.04 -17.23 -5.71
C LYS A 208 -0.98 -17.54 -4.63
#